data_AF-A0A1B7TDY8-F1
#
_entry.id   AF-A0A1B7TDY8-F1
#
_cell.length_a   1.000
_cell.length_b   1.000
_cell.length_c   1.000
_cell.angle_alpha   90.00
_cell.angle_beta   90.00
_cell.angle_gamma   90.00
#
_symmetry.space_group_name_H-M   'P 1'
#
loop_
_entity.id
_entity.type
_entity.pdbx_description
1 polymer ?
#
loop_
_entity_poly.entity_id
_entity_poly.type
_entity_poly.pdbx_seq_one_letter_code
_entity_poly.pdbx_strand_id
1 'polypeptide(L)'
;MSSLQEQLYKCVDSYKATIDQNPLVKIIDIFSTALVGIAVVQCLFMIIIRDTFPFNAFLAGFIICVTQFVLNVSLRLALFKYGGDNKVRGERKVFVEYVVCSLILHFISLHFIN
;
A
#
# COMPACT_ATOMS: atom_id res chain seq x y z
N MET A 1 -18.65 -27.62 10.79
CA MET A 1 -17.65 -26.53 10.66
C MET A 1 -18.41 -25.22 10.77
N SER A 2 -17.90 -24.27 11.55
CA SER A 2 -18.64 -23.04 11.88
C SER A 2 -18.88 -22.20 10.62
N SER A 3 -20.04 -21.55 10.51
CA SER A 3 -20.43 -20.67 9.38
C SER A 3 -19.31 -19.70 8.96
N LEU A 4 -18.50 -19.24 9.91
CA LEU A 4 -17.33 -18.38 9.67
C LEU A 4 -16.24 -19.05 8.82
N GLN A 5 -15.98 -20.35 8.99
CA GLN A 5 -14.96 -21.06 8.22
C GLN A 5 -15.34 -21.15 6.74
N GLU A 6 -16.61 -21.36 6.44
CA GLU A 6 -17.10 -21.34 5.05
C GLU A 6 -17.02 -19.95 4.43
N GLN A 7 -17.37 -18.91 5.18
CA GLN A 7 -17.25 -17.53 4.70
C GLN A 7 -15.79 -17.15 4.43
N LEU A 8 -14.87 -17.52 5.33
CA LEU A 8 -13.44 -17.30 5.14
C LEU A 8 -12.92 -18.02 3.89
N TYR A 9 -13.30 -19.29 3.70
CA TYR A 9 -12.90 -20.05 2.53
C TYR A 9 -13.41 -19.41 1.24
N LYS A 10 -14.69 -19.01 1.20
CA LYS A 10 -15.29 -18.30 0.05
C LYS A 10 -14.59 -16.96 -0.25
N CYS A 11 -14.25 -16.19 0.78
CA CYS A 11 -13.54 -14.92 0.61
C CYS A 11 -12.13 -15.14 0.03
N VAL A 12 -11.39 -16.12 0.55
CA VAL A 12 -10.04 -16.43 0.05
C VAL A 12 -10.08 -16.92 -1.39
N ASP A 13 -11.04 -17.76 -1.74
CA ASP A 13 -11.19 -18.28 -3.10
C ASP A 13 -11.57 -17.18 -4.10
N SER A 14 -12.52 -16.32 -3.72
CA SER A 14 -12.92 -15.14 -4.51
C SER A 14 -11.76 -14.15 -4.70
N TYR A 15 -10.91 -13.98 -3.68
CA TYR A 15 -9.73 -13.13 -3.75
C TYR A 15 -8.67 -13.68 -4.71
N LYS A 16 -8.39 -14.99 -4.66
CA LYS A 16 -7.47 -15.66 -5.59
C LYS A 16 -7.95 -15.52 -7.05
N ALA A 17 -9.23 -15.74 -7.31
CA ALA A 17 -9.82 -15.56 -8.63
C ALA A 17 -9.65 -14.12 -9.15
N THR A 18 -9.76 -13.12 -8.27
CA THR A 18 -9.56 -11.70 -8.62
C THR A 18 -8.10 -11.39 -8.98
N ILE A 19 -7.14 -12.01 -8.27
CA ILE A 19 -5.71 -11.84 -8.51
C ILE A 19 -5.28 -12.43 -9.86
N ASP A 20 -5.75 -13.63 -10.19
CA ASP A 20 -5.36 -14.31 -11.43
C ASP A 20 -5.85 -13.58 -12.69
N GLN A 21 -6.96 -12.81 -12.56
CA GLN A 21 -7.46 -11.98 -13.65
C GLN A 21 -6.62 -10.73 -13.91
N ASN A 22 -5.98 -10.14 -12.89
CA ASN A 22 -5.26 -8.87 -13.01
C ASN A 22 -3.88 -8.91 -12.32
N PRO A 23 -2.79 -9.19 -13.05
CA PRO A 23 -1.45 -9.29 -12.46
C PRO A 23 -0.96 -7.97 -11.84
N LEU A 24 -1.47 -6.81 -12.29
CA LEU A 24 -1.15 -5.51 -11.71
C LEU A 24 -1.63 -5.39 -10.26
N VAL A 25 -2.84 -5.88 -9.95
CA VAL A 25 -3.40 -5.85 -8.59
C VAL A 25 -2.58 -6.73 -7.66
N LYS A 26 -2.05 -7.85 -8.17
CA LYS A 26 -1.13 -8.72 -7.42
C LYS A 26 0.14 -7.98 -6.99
N ILE A 27 0.75 -7.21 -7.91
CA ILE A 27 1.96 -6.45 -7.62
C ILE A 27 1.68 -5.38 -6.56
N ILE A 28 0.56 -4.66 -6.71
CA ILE A 28 0.15 -3.63 -5.74
C ILE A 28 -0.04 -4.24 -4.35
N ASP A 29 -0.69 -5.39 -4.24
CA ASP A 29 -0.95 -6.06 -2.96
C ASP A 29 0.32 -6.59 -2.29
N ILE A 30 1.24 -7.17 -3.07
CA ILE A 30 2.55 -7.61 -2.57
C ILE A 30 3.35 -6.40 -2.07
N PHE A 31 3.37 -5.32 -2.83
CA PHE A 31 4.06 -4.09 -2.42
C PHE A 31 3.43 -3.49 -1.16
N SER A 32 2.10 -3.45 -1.08
CA SER A 32 1.38 -2.99 0.12
C SER A 32 1.70 -3.84 1.36
N THR A 33 1.79 -5.15 1.19
CA THR A 33 2.15 -6.09 2.27
C THR A 33 3.59 -5.88 2.74
N ALA A 34 4.51 -5.67 1.80
CA ALA A 34 5.91 -5.36 2.12
C ALA A 34 6.06 -4.06 2.92
N LEU A 35 5.29 -3.01 2.57
CA LEU A 35 5.27 -1.75 3.33
C LEU A 35 4.80 -1.93 4.77
N VAL A 36 3.74 -2.73 4.98
CA VAL A 36 3.27 -3.07 6.33
C VAL A 36 4.35 -3.84 7.10
N GLY A 37 5.03 -4.79 6.45
CA GLY A 37 6.14 -5.52 7.05
C GLY A 37 7.27 -4.60 7.50
N ILE A 38 7.68 -3.64 6.66
CA ILE A 38 8.72 -2.65 6.98
C ILE A 38 8.29 -1.76 8.15
N ALA A 39 7.04 -1.27 8.15
CA ALA A 39 6.52 -0.44 9.23
C ALA A 39 6.48 -1.18 10.58
N VAL A 40 6.11 -2.47 10.57
CA VAL A 40 6.15 -3.32 11.77
C VAL A 40 7.58 -3.48 12.27
N VAL A 41 8.54 -3.74 11.38
CA VAL A 41 9.96 -3.86 11.74
C VAL A 41 10.48 -2.55 12.36
N GLN A 42 10.13 -1.39 11.80
CA GLN A 42 10.49 -0.08 12.34
C GLN A 42 9.90 0.14 13.74
N CYS A 43 8.63 -0.22 13.96
CA CYS A 43 8.01 -0.13 15.28
C CYS A 43 8.66 -1.07 16.29
N LEU A 44 8.94 -2.32 15.90
CA LEU A 44 9.62 -3.29 16.77
C LEU A 44 11.02 -2.81 17.15
N PHE A 45 11.77 -2.23 16.21
CA PHE A 45 13.08 -1.65 16.46
C PHE A 45 13.04 -0.58 17.56
N MET A 46 12.08 0.35 17.50
CA MET A 46 11.92 1.36 18.55
C MET A 46 11.52 0.77 19.90
N ILE A 47 10.60 -0.21 19.92
CA ILE A 47 10.15 -0.84 21.16
C ILE A 47 11.30 -1.59 21.84
N ILE A 48 12.15 -2.28 21.08
CA ILE A 48 13.26 -3.10 21.59
C ILE A 48 14.41 -2.23 22.11
N ILE A 49 14.83 -1.23 21.34
CA ILE A 49 15.99 -0.40 21.69
C ILE A 49 15.66 0.55 22.84
N ARG A 50 14.37 0.86 23.04
CA ARG A 50 13.88 1.69 24.14
C ARG A 50 14.52 3.09 24.16
N ASP A 51 15.04 3.49 23.01
CA ASP A 51 15.68 4.77 22.77
C ASP A 51 14.98 5.43 21.58
N THR A 52 14.67 6.71 21.73
CA THR A 52 13.80 7.45 20.79
C THR A 52 14.61 8.39 19.90
N PHE A 53 15.93 8.41 20.04
CA PHE A 53 16.80 9.32 19.31
C PHE A 53 17.38 8.65 18.04
N PRO A 54 17.21 9.23 16.83
CA PRO A 54 16.43 10.42 16.46
C PRO A 54 14.95 10.10 16.12
N PHE A 55 14.01 10.80 16.77
CA PHE A 55 12.56 10.57 16.63
C PHE A 55 12.04 10.91 15.24
N ASN A 56 12.58 11.98 14.64
CA ASN A 56 12.18 12.45 13.31
C ASN A 56 12.50 11.41 12.24
N ALA A 57 13.63 10.70 12.36
CA ALA A 57 13.99 9.69 11.37
C ALA A 57 13.05 8.48 11.39
N PHE A 58 12.66 8.04 12.60
CA PHE A 58 11.64 7.01 12.76
C PHE A 58 10.29 7.49 12.22
N LEU A 59 9.86 8.68 12.62
CA LEU A 59 8.55 9.20 12.21
C LEU A 59 8.49 9.41 10.70
N ALA A 60 9.57 9.90 10.07
CA ALA A 60 9.71 10.01 8.62
C ALA A 60 9.60 8.63 7.95
N GLY A 61 10.34 7.63 8.45
CA GLY A 61 10.36 6.27 7.93
C GLY A 61 9.03 5.52 8.13
N PHE A 62 8.32 5.78 9.21
CA PHE A 62 7.03 5.16 9.50
C PHE A 62 5.91 5.80 8.67
N ILE A 63 5.86 7.14 8.64
CA ILE A 63 4.84 7.89 7.88
C ILE A 63 4.96 7.60 6.39
N ILE A 64 6.18 7.53 5.82
CA ILE A 64 6.34 7.21 4.40
C ILE A 64 5.78 5.83 4.06
N CYS A 65 6.00 4.82 4.91
CA CYS A 65 5.43 3.48 4.72
C CYS A 65 3.89 3.49 4.79
N VAL A 66 3.31 4.19 5.77
CA VAL A 66 1.85 4.30 5.94
C VAL A 66 1.22 5.07 4.78
N THR A 67 1.75 6.24 4.40
CA THR A 67 1.17 7.04 3.32
C THR A 67 1.33 6.35 1.97
N GLN A 68 2.45 5.68 1.71
CA GLN A 68 2.63 4.90 0.49
C GLN A 68 1.65 3.71 0.41
N PHE A 69 1.36 3.07 1.54
CA PHE A 69 0.31 2.05 1.63
C PHE A 69 -1.06 2.63 1.27
N VAL A 70 -1.42 3.80 1.80
CA VAL A 70 -2.68 4.48 1.49
C VAL A 70 -2.77 4.85 0.00
N LEU A 71 -1.66 5.29 -0.60
CA LEU A 71 -1.59 5.56 -2.04
C LEU A 71 -1.78 4.28 -2.88
N ASN A 72 -1.19 3.16 -2.47
CA ASN A 72 -1.39 1.86 -3.15
C ASN A 72 -2.84 1.39 -3.10
N VAL A 73 -3.51 1.52 -1.94
CA VAL A 73 -4.93 1.19 -1.80
C VAL A 73 -5.79 2.11 -2.68
N SER A 74 -5.46 3.40 -2.74
CA SER A 74 -6.15 4.39 -3.58
C SER A 74 -5.99 4.07 -5.07
N LEU A 75 -4.77 3.71 -5.50
CA LEU A 75 -4.48 3.26 -6.87
C LEU A 75 -5.29 2.00 -7.21
N ARG A 76 -5.31 1.00 -6.31
CA ARG A 76 -6.09 -0.22 -6.51
C ARG A 76 -7.56 0.10 -6.74
N LEU A 77 -8.18 0.89 -5.88
CA LEU A 77 -9.59 1.27 -6.00
C LEU A 77 -9.88 2.05 -7.29
N ALA A 78 -8.98 2.96 -7.66
CA ALA A 78 -9.12 3.76 -8.86
C ALA A 78 -9.03 2.92 -10.16
N LEU A 79 -8.21 1.86 -10.18
CA LEU A 79 -8.10 0.94 -11.33
C LEU A 79 -9.40 0.17 -11.61
N PHE A 80 -10.19 -0.16 -10.58
CA PHE A 80 -11.49 -0.83 -10.75
C PHE A 80 -12.61 0.10 -11.23
N LYS A 81 -12.41 1.43 -11.19
CA LYS A 81 -13.45 2.43 -11.49
C LYS A 81 -13.62 2.70 -12.99
N TYR A 82 -12.60 2.44 -13.82
CA TYR A 82 -12.63 2.75 -15.25
C TYR A 82 -12.97 1.51 -16.09
N GLY A 83 -14.21 1.45 -16.58
CA GLY A 83 -14.69 0.44 -17.53
C GLY A 83 -15.07 1.04 -18.88
N GLY A 84 -14.94 0.26 -19.96
CA GLY A 84 -15.33 0.65 -21.33
C GLY A 84 -14.22 1.33 -22.15
N ASP A 85 -14.62 2.10 -23.15
CA ASP A 85 -13.76 2.68 -24.21
C ASP A 85 -12.66 3.62 -23.68
N ASN A 86 -12.86 4.20 -22.49
CA ASN A 86 -11.91 5.11 -21.84
C ASN A 86 -10.97 4.45 -20.82
N LYS A 87 -10.97 3.11 -20.70
CA LYS A 87 -10.18 2.38 -19.69
C LYS A 87 -8.70 2.75 -19.72
N VAL A 88 -8.06 2.66 -20.89
CA VAL A 88 -6.62 2.93 -21.05
C VAL A 88 -6.26 4.38 -20.70
N ARG A 89 -7.11 5.34 -21.07
CA ARG A 89 -6.89 6.76 -20.77
C ARG A 89 -7.07 7.04 -19.27
N GLY A 90 -8.06 6.42 -18.64
CA GLY A 90 -8.31 6.51 -17.19
C GLY A 90 -7.16 5.93 -16.37
N GLU A 91 -6.71 4.71 -16.70
CA GLU A 91 -5.61 4.04 -16.01
C GLU A 91 -4.31 4.85 -16.05
N ARG A 92 -3.96 5.41 -17.23
CA ARG A 92 -2.78 6.28 -17.38
C ARG A 92 -2.86 7.53 -16.51
N LYS A 93 -4.03 8.18 -16.48
CA LYS A 93 -4.24 9.39 -15.65
C LYS A 93 -4.04 9.07 -14.17
N VAL A 94 -4.69 8.02 -13.68
CA VAL A 94 -4.58 7.59 -12.28
C VAL A 94 -3.14 7.24 -11.92
N PHE A 95 -2.43 6.55 -12.82
CA PHE A 95 -1.03 6.20 -12.60
C PHE A 95 -0.15 7.45 -12.48
N VAL A 96 -0.36 8.46 -13.33
CA VAL A 96 0.37 9.73 -13.25
C VAL A 96 0.07 10.45 -11.94
N GLU A 97 -1.19 10.53 -11.52
CA GLU A 97 -1.58 11.12 -10.24
C GLU A 97 -0.92 10.39 -9.05
N TYR A 98 -0.86 9.06 -9.09
CA TYR A 98 -0.16 8.24 -8.11
C TYR A 98 1.34 8.55 -8.05
N VAL A 99 2.03 8.60 -9.19
CA VAL A 99 3.48 8.86 -9.25
C VAL A 99 3.80 10.26 -8.71
N VAL A 100 3.01 11.28 -9.09
CA VAL A 100 3.21 12.65 -8.61
C VAL A 100 3.01 12.72 -7.09
N CYS A 101 1.94 12.14 -6.56
CA CYS A 101 1.70 12.07 -5.11
C CYS A 101 2.83 11.33 -4.38
N SER A 102 3.30 10.21 -4.94
CA SER A 102 4.41 9.43 -4.37
C SER A 102 5.70 10.24 -4.34
N LEU A 103 6.02 11.01 -5.38
CA LEU A 103 7.23 11.86 -5.42
C LEU A 103 7.17 12.98 -4.38
N ILE A 104 6.02 13.64 -4.25
CA ILE A 104 5.80 14.68 -3.23
C ILE A 104 5.97 14.10 -1.83
N LEU A 105 5.39 12.93 -1.57
CA LEU A 105 5.55 12.21 -0.30
C LEU A 105 7.03 11.94 0.02
N HIS A 106 7.77 11.37 -0.93
CA HIS A 106 9.20 11.08 -0.72
C HIS A 106 10.00 12.35 -0.47
N PHE A 107 9.71 13.44 -1.18
CA PHE A 107 10.37 14.73 -0.97
C PHE A 107 10.12 15.27 0.45
N ILE A 108 8.86 15.25 0.91
CA ILE A 108 8.49 15.71 2.26
C ILE A 108 9.17 14.84 3.33
N SER A 109 9.14 13.51 3.17
CA SER A 109 9.76 12.59 4.13
C SER A 109 11.28 12.74 4.20
N LEU A 110 11.96 12.94 3.06
CA LEU A 110 13.41 13.19 3.03
C LEU A 110 13.78 14.56 3.61
N HIS A 111 12.93 15.56 3.48
CA HIS A 111 13.14 16.85 4.15
C HIS A 111 12.89 16.75 5.66
N PHE A 112 11.92 15.94 6.09
CA PHE A 112 11.53 15.79 7.50
C PHE A 112 12.47 14.87 8.31
N ILE A 113 13.26 14.03 7.65
CA ILE A 113 14.17 13.08 8.31
C ILE A 113 15.32 13.77 9.06
N ASN A 114 15.66 15.01 8.68
CA ASN A 114 16.73 15.84 9.24
C ASN A 114 16.12 16.98 10.07
#